data_AF-A0A4U3ARM3-F1
#
_entry.id   AF-A0A4U3ARM3-F1
#
_cell.length_a   1.000
_cell.length_b   1.000
_cell.length_c   1.000
_cell.angle_alpha   90.00
_cell.angle_beta   90.00
_cell.angle_gamma   90.00
#
_symmetry.space_group_name_H-M   'P 1'
#
loop_
_entity.id
_entity.type
_entity.pdbx_description
1 polymer ?
#
loop_
_entity_poly.entity_id
_entity_poly.type
_entity_poly.pdbx_seq_one_letter_code
_entity_poly.pdbx_strand_id
1 'polypeptide(L)'
;GKTFKYTENGPVGLLEGKKALHIQATGGVYSEGAYAAVDFGRNHLKTVLGFIGVNETEYIAVEGMNANPEKAPEIKEAAIANARELAKRF
;
A
#
# COMPACT_ATOMS: atom_id res chain seq x y z
N GLY A 1 -15.28 -6.51 -19.27
CA GLY A 1 -14.66 -7.58 -18.49
C GLY A 1 -15.39 -7.72 -17.16
N LYS A 2 -14.73 -8.22 -16.12
CA LYS A 2 -15.31 -8.34 -14.76
C LYS A 2 -14.93 -7.17 -13.86
N THR A 3 -13.65 -6.77 -13.88
CA THR A 3 -13.10 -5.70 -13.03
C THR A 3 -12.74 -4.43 -13.80
N PHE A 4 -12.67 -4.51 -15.13
CA PHE A 4 -12.53 -3.37 -16.03
C PHE A 4 -13.28 -3.63 -17.35
N LYS A 5 -13.51 -2.58 -18.14
CA LYS A 5 -14.02 -2.66 -19.51
C LYS A 5 -13.28 -1.69 -20.43
N TYR A 6 -13.26 -1.97 -21.72
CA TYR A 6 -12.78 -1.03 -22.73
C TYR A 6 -13.86 -0.01 -23.09
N THR A 7 -13.43 1.19 -23.41
CA THR A 7 -14.24 2.29 -23.97
C THR A 7 -13.47 2.93 -25.11
N GLU A 8 -14.09 3.87 -25.84
CA GLU A 8 -13.43 4.62 -26.92
C GLU A 8 -12.20 5.41 -26.43
N ASN A 9 -12.18 5.80 -25.15
CA ASN A 9 -11.08 6.54 -24.52
C ASN A 9 -10.06 5.64 -23.80
N GLY A 10 -10.17 4.31 -23.95
CA GLY A 10 -9.33 3.34 -23.26
C GLY A 10 -10.06 2.56 -22.14
N PRO A 11 -9.33 1.75 -21.36
CA PRO A 11 -9.91 0.92 -20.31
C PRO A 11 -10.35 1.74 -19.09
N VAL A 12 -11.48 1.35 -18.49
CA VAL A 12 -12.02 1.94 -17.25
C VAL A 12 -12.31 0.84 -16.22
N GLY A 13 -11.99 1.11 -14.96
CA GLY A 13 -12.29 0.25 -13.82
C GLY A 13 -13.79 0.10 -13.56
N LEU A 14 -14.20 -1.01 -12.96
CA LEU A 14 -15.60 -1.33 -12.66
C LEU A 14 -15.88 -1.52 -11.15
N LEU A 15 -14.85 -1.52 -10.31
CA LEU A 15 -14.99 -1.78 -8.87
C LEU A 15 -15.27 -0.50 -8.09
N GLU A 16 -16.52 -0.04 -8.13
CA GLU A 16 -16.98 1.15 -7.39
C GLU A 16 -17.21 0.85 -5.90
N GLY A 17 -17.01 1.86 -5.04
CA GLY A 17 -17.25 1.78 -3.60
C GLY A 17 -16.41 0.70 -2.90
N LYS A 18 -15.18 0.47 -3.37
CA LYS A 18 -14.24 -0.48 -2.79
C LYS A 18 -13.06 0.26 -2.18
N LYS A 19 -12.61 -0.27 -1.04
CA LYS A 19 -11.45 0.20 -0.29
C LYS A 19 -10.45 -0.94 -0.14
N ALA A 20 -9.16 -0.63 -0.19
CA ALA A 20 -8.08 -1.60 -0.01
C ALA A 20 -7.04 -1.11 1.00
N LEU A 21 -6.37 -2.07 1.65
CA LEU A 21 -5.24 -1.84 2.55
C LEU A 21 -4.06 -2.68 2.07
N HIS A 22 -2.91 -2.04 1.89
CA HIS A 22 -1.64 -2.72 1.62
C HIS A 22 -0.72 -2.61 2.85
N ILE A 23 -0.30 -3.75 3.38
CA ILE A 23 0.68 -3.82 4.48
C ILE A 23 1.96 -4.46 3.92
N GLN A 24 3.09 -3.73 3.98
CA GLN A 24 4.36 -4.19 3.42
C GLN A 24 5.48 -4.05 4.44
N ALA A 25 6.32 -5.08 4.57
CA ALA A 25 7.53 -5.04 5.39
C ALA A 25 8.79 -4.97 4.51
N THR A 26 9.72 -4.06 4.79
CA THR A 26 10.93 -3.83 3.97
C THR A 26 12.17 -3.56 4.80
N GLY A 27 13.29 -4.25 4.52
CA GLY A 27 14.52 -4.11 5.31
C GLY A 27 15.05 -2.67 5.47
N GLY A 28 14.91 -1.85 4.43
CA GLY A 28 15.20 -0.41 4.43
C GLY A 28 13.93 0.45 4.42
N VAL A 29 14.10 1.77 4.40
CA VAL A 29 13.00 2.76 4.35
C VAL A 29 12.71 3.13 2.89
N TYR A 30 11.47 2.92 2.47
CA TYR A 30 10.97 3.16 1.11
C TYR A 30 9.68 3.99 1.09
N SER A 31 9.07 4.26 2.25
CA SER A 31 7.81 5.03 2.29
C SER A 31 7.97 6.48 1.85
N GLU A 32 9.19 7.03 1.92
CA GLU A 32 9.55 8.42 1.63
C GLU A 32 10.93 8.56 0.98
N GLY A 33 11.29 9.79 0.60
CA GLY A 33 12.59 10.12 0.03
C GLY A 33 12.84 9.53 -1.36
N ALA A 34 14.13 9.44 -1.73
CA ALA A 34 14.53 8.98 -3.07
C ALA A 34 14.18 7.51 -3.34
N TYR A 35 14.16 6.67 -2.29
CA TYR A 35 13.88 5.23 -2.44
C TYR A 35 12.40 4.93 -2.66
N ALA A 36 11.48 5.87 -2.40
CA ALA A 36 10.06 5.69 -2.72
C ALA A 36 9.80 5.45 -4.23
N ALA A 37 10.68 5.96 -5.10
CA ALA A 37 10.59 5.72 -6.54
C ALA A 37 10.84 4.25 -6.92
N VAL A 38 11.58 3.50 -6.09
CA VAL A 38 11.94 2.08 -6.33
C VAL A 38 11.16 1.11 -5.44
N ASP A 39 10.13 1.58 -4.72
CA ASP A 39 9.14 0.72 -4.04
C ASP A 39 8.13 0.14 -5.05
N PHE A 40 8.62 -0.73 -5.94
CA PHE A 40 7.81 -1.25 -7.04
C PHE A 40 6.61 -2.07 -6.57
N GLY A 41 6.70 -2.77 -5.43
CA GLY A 41 5.59 -3.54 -4.86
C GLY A 41 4.39 -2.66 -4.53
N ARG A 42 4.62 -1.63 -3.71
CA ARG A 42 3.60 -0.64 -3.35
C ARG A 42 3.08 0.13 -4.57
N ASN A 43 3.99 0.65 -5.39
CA ASN A 43 3.62 1.51 -6.51
C ASN A 43 2.82 0.74 -7.59
N HIS A 44 3.23 -0.48 -7.91
CA HIS A 44 2.53 -1.32 -8.88
C HIS A 44 1.15 -1.75 -8.36
N LEU A 45 1.06 -2.23 -7.11
CA LEU A 45 -0.21 -2.65 -6.55
C LEU A 45 -1.22 -1.50 -6.48
N LYS A 46 -0.79 -0.31 -6.05
CA LYS A 46 -1.63 0.89 -6.06
C LYS A 46 -2.12 1.24 -7.47
N THR A 47 -1.23 1.13 -8.47
CA THR A 47 -1.57 1.39 -9.88
C THR A 47 -2.64 0.41 -10.38
N VAL A 48 -2.48 -0.88 -10.12
CA VAL A 48 -3.44 -1.91 -10.53
C VAL A 48 -4.78 -1.75 -9.81
N LEU A 49 -4.77 -1.45 -8.52
CA LEU A 49 -5.99 -1.18 -7.73
C LEU A 49 -6.77 0.01 -8.30
N GLY A 50 -6.09 1.13 -8.57
CA GLY A 50 -6.70 2.30 -9.21
C GLY A 50 -7.23 1.98 -10.60
N PHE A 51 -6.48 1.23 -11.40
CA PHE A 51 -6.89 0.80 -12.74
C PHE A 51 -8.23 0.03 -12.74
N ILE A 52 -8.45 -0.85 -11.76
CA ILE A 52 -9.71 -1.60 -11.65
C ILE A 52 -10.82 -0.85 -10.92
N GLY A 53 -10.57 0.38 -10.43
CA GLY A 53 -11.55 1.27 -9.80
C GLY A 53 -11.46 1.40 -8.28
N VAL A 54 -10.52 0.71 -7.63
CA VAL A 54 -10.28 0.78 -6.18
C VAL A 54 -9.36 1.96 -5.88
N ASN A 55 -9.95 3.16 -5.84
CA ASN A 55 -9.18 4.41 -5.65
C ASN A 55 -8.89 4.74 -4.18
N GLU A 56 -9.68 4.20 -3.25
CA GLU A 56 -9.46 4.35 -1.82
C GLU A 56 -8.46 3.27 -1.34
N THR A 57 -7.21 3.67 -1.17
CA THR A 57 -6.12 2.78 -0.75
C THR A 57 -5.41 3.33 0.47
N GLU A 58 -5.38 2.55 1.55
CA GLU A 58 -4.59 2.79 2.76
C GLU A 58 -3.28 1.97 2.69
N TYR A 59 -2.23 2.44 3.36
CA TYR A 59 -0.92 1.78 3.35
C TYR A 59 -0.27 1.79 4.73
N ILE A 60 0.27 0.65 5.15
CA ILE A 60 1.08 0.51 6.36
C ILE A 60 2.45 -0.02 5.95
N ALA A 61 3.49 0.77 6.20
CA ALA A 61 4.87 0.34 6.10
C ALA A 61 5.35 -0.24 7.44
N VAL A 62 6.03 -1.38 7.39
CA VAL A 62 6.79 -1.96 8.49
C VAL A 62 8.25 -2.00 8.04
N GLU A 63 8.97 -0.89 8.15
CA GLU A 63 10.20 -0.67 7.39
C GLU A 63 11.42 -0.31 8.25
N GLY A 64 12.62 -0.58 7.73
CA GLY A 64 13.88 -0.18 8.36
C GLY A 64 14.46 -1.16 9.41
N MET A 65 13.84 -2.32 9.63
CA MET A 65 14.29 -3.30 10.63
C MET A 65 15.63 -3.95 10.31
N ASN A 66 16.03 -4.07 9.03
CA ASN A 66 17.37 -4.56 8.67
C ASN A 66 18.40 -3.41 8.69
N ALA A 67 17.96 -2.19 8.39
CA ALA A 67 18.81 -1.00 8.46
C ALA A 67 19.13 -0.60 9.92
N ASN A 68 18.22 -0.87 10.86
CA ASN A 68 18.39 -0.65 12.30
C ASN A 68 17.92 -1.88 13.11
N PRO A 69 18.69 -2.97 13.16
CA PRO A 69 18.30 -4.22 13.83
C PRO A 69 17.90 -4.03 15.30
N GLU A 70 18.60 -3.15 16.02
CA GLU A 70 18.32 -2.83 17.42
C GLU A 70 16.91 -2.24 17.62
N LYS A 71 16.39 -1.53 16.61
CA LYS A 71 15.06 -0.92 16.64
C LYS A 71 13.95 -1.80 16.09
N ALA A 72 14.28 -3.01 15.62
CA ALA A 72 13.30 -3.91 15.02
C ALA A 72 12.08 -4.20 15.92
N PRO A 73 12.23 -4.40 17.25
CA PRO A 73 11.08 -4.57 18.13
C PRO A 73 10.19 -3.31 18.18
N GLU A 74 10.76 -2.12 18.28
CA GLU A 74 9.99 -0.86 18.35
C GLU A 74 9.27 -0.56 17.03
N ILE A 75 9.93 -0.79 15.89
CA ILE A 75 9.35 -0.65 14.55
C ILE A 75 8.13 -1.57 14.42
N LYS A 76 8.28 -2.83 14.84
CA LYS A 76 7.19 -3.81 14.82
C LYS A 76 6.01 -3.37 15.70
N GLU A 77 6.27 -2.98 16.95
CA GLU A 77 5.20 -2.58 17.87
C GLU A 77 4.48 -1.30 17.42
N ALA A 78 5.22 -0.33 16.87
CA ALA A 78 4.62 0.87 16.27
C ALA A 78 3.72 0.53 15.07
N ALA A 79 4.14 -0.38 14.19
CA ALA A 79 3.33 -0.84 13.09
C ALA A 79 2.08 -1.59 13.55
N ILE A 80 2.17 -2.43 14.59
CA ILE A 80 1.02 -3.11 15.21
C ILE A 80 0.04 -2.09 15.79
N ALA A 81 0.53 -1.07 16.50
CA ALA A 81 -0.31 -0.01 17.04
C ALA A 81 -1.03 0.76 15.93
N ASN A 82 -0.33 1.13 14.85
CA ASN A 82 -0.92 1.77 13.68
C ASN A 82 -2.01 0.88 13.04
N ALA A 83 -1.73 -0.41 12.83
CA ALA A 83 -2.71 -1.34 12.28
C ALA A 83 -3.97 -1.48 13.14
N ARG A 84 -3.83 -1.50 14.47
CA ARG A 84 -4.96 -1.54 15.41
C ARG A 84 -5.80 -0.26 15.35
N GLU A 85 -5.18 0.91 15.25
CA GLU A 85 -5.91 2.18 15.11
C GLU A 85 -6.62 2.28 13.76
N LEU A 86 -5.96 1.87 12.67
CA LEU A 86 -6.57 1.85 11.35
C LEU A 86 -7.79 0.92 11.33
N ALA A 87 -7.72 -0.25 11.96
CA ALA A 87 -8.81 -1.23 11.99
C ALA A 87 -10.12 -0.68 12.59
N LYS A 88 -10.07 0.34 13.46
CA LYS A 88 -11.27 0.97 14.03
C LYS A 88 -12.03 1.85 13.03
N ARG A 89 -11.36 2.29 11.97
CA ARG A 89 -11.88 3.25 10.98
C ARG A 89 -11.73 2.77 9.53
N PHE A 90 -11.37 1.51 9.34
CA PHE A 90 -11.15 0.95 8.01
C PHE A 90 -12.49 0.60 7.35
#